data_AF-A0A3B8PKR3-F1
#
_entry.id   AF-A0A3B8PKR3-F1
#
_cell.length_a   1.000
_cell.length_b   1.000
_cell.length_c   1.000
_cell.angle_alpha   90.00
_cell.angle_beta   90.00
_cell.angle_gamma   90.00
#
_symmetry.space_group_name_H-M   'P 1'
#
loop_
_entity.id
_entity.type
_entity.pdbx_description
1 polymer ?
#
loop_
_entity_poly.entity_id
_entity_poly.type
_entity_poly.pdbx_seq_one_letter_code
_entity_poly.pdbx_strand_id
1 'polypeptide(L)'
;MVTANPEQFESHVPERSPAGNRSVLLPSLLVAGIALFAVAAWSFSSDSASLDTTLVFYKVKRSDLPIQVTENGNLQSQTTTAVRCEVENFGRDRSGTQILSIVENGADVKKGDLLVELDSALITERLDEQELQTERSRNEQIQATVTFENQKTQNETMLAEAKLQLALDELGLQQYEDEEGGTFQLDLQLLDLNIQTAEANRLIRQTDLKGTEQLAKLGYRSKGDLEQARLAALSADTEVARQVSTRKEMVDYTYRKTKMELEGKVATAKRNMLQVDRNNQAALLQAEAAKIGADRAFNKEKEKLAKYKKQLERCKIFAPHGGMATYAVDRDGKSRMAEGKTVYERQRIITLPDLSAMEVKTGVHESVLDSIQEGLPATITVDAFPNHKFKGRIKSVAVLADRGEWHSTDVKVYTTIVTINDGELIEGIRPGMSAVVEIHVERVKNVLTVPVTAVAQIGDESWIYVENSGGVDKVAVTLGKTNEKFIEVTDGLVEGQRVVINPMALLQAEETSGNKIDPEDDLNDGIEYGLKGAEKKSSGGENSKDAKADKPSGKQPSKKSGGKAKAKTGEK
;
A
#
# COMPACT_ATOMS: atom_id res chain seq x y z
N MET A 1 7.72 -59.30 -37.91
CA MET A 1 7.77 -58.54 -39.17
C MET A 1 8.44 -57.22 -38.82
N VAL A 2 9.76 -57.08 -39.01
CA VAL A 2 10.45 -56.76 -40.30
C VAL A 2 9.99 -55.36 -40.74
N THR A 3 10.76 -54.27 -40.64
CA THR A 3 12.05 -53.91 -41.30
C THR A 3 12.73 -52.75 -40.53
N ALA A 4 14.03 -52.80 -40.16
CA ALA A 4 15.26 -52.48 -40.92
C ALA A 4 15.44 -50.96 -41.22
N ASN A 5 16.32 -50.22 -40.51
CA ASN A 5 17.81 -50.01 -40.64
C ASN A 5 18.16 -48.80 -41.57
N PRO A 6 19.37 -48.22 -41.59
CA PRO A 6 20.37 -47.84 -40.54
C PRO A 6 21.00 -46.42 -40.78
N GLU A 7 21.93 -45.93 -39.96
CA GLU A 7 23.41 -45.74 -40.21
C GLU A 7 23.74 -44.25 -39.86
N GLN A 8 24.85 -43.76 -39.26
CA GLN A 8 26.22 -44.22 -39.01
C GLN A 8 26.86 -43.49 -37.79
N PHE A 9 27.87 -44.17 -37.18
CA PHE A 9 29.19 -43.72 -36.66
C PHE A 9 29.32 -42.32 -36.00
N GLU A 10 30.02 -42.15 -34.87
CA GLU A 10 31.42 -42.56 -34.65
C GLU A 10 31.81 -42.52 -33.15
N SER A 11 32.72 -43.42 -32.80
CA SER A 11 33.29 -43.75 -31.50
C SER A 11 34.63 -43.07 -31.24
N HIS A 12 35.01 -42.82 -29.97
CA HIS A 12 36.15 -43.51 -29.32
C HIS A 12 36.48 -42.97 -27.92
N VAL A 13 36.53 -43.89 -26.96
CA VAL A 13 37.31 -43.86 -25.71
C VAL A 13 38.28 -45.03 -25.78
N PRO A 14 39.45 -44.99 -25.11
CA PRO A 14 40.05 -46.24 -24.65
C PRO A 14 40.52 -46.24 -23.18
N GLU A 15 40.54 -47.47 -22.66
CA GLU A 15 40.84 -47.93 -21.30
C GLU A 15 42.32 -48.27 -21.02
N ARG A 16 42.66 -48.17 -19.72
CA ARG A 16 43.52 -48.98 -18.82
C ARG A 16 44.62 -49.96 -19.33
N SER A 17 45.85 -49.74 -18.80
CA SER A 17 46.79 -50.66 -18.06
C SER A 17 47.35 -51.92 -18.79
N PRO A 18 48.41 -52.66 -18.33
CA PRO A 18 48.95 -52.81 -16.97
C PRO A 18 50.50 -52.95 -16.82
N ALA A 19 50.92 -53.32 -15.60
CA ALA A 19 52.27 -53.39 -15.04
C ALA A 19 53.23 -54.47 -15.62
N GLY A 20 54.53 -54.26 -15.39
CA GLY A 20 55.60 -55.25 -15.56
C GLY A 20 56.87 -54.86 -14.78
N ASN A 21 57.43 -55.81 -14.03
CA ASN A 21 58.43 -55.67 -12.96
C ASN A 21 59.76 -56.35 -13.38
N ARG A 22 60.84 -56.11 -12.61
CA ARG A 22 62.14 -56.85 -12.55
C ARG A 22 63.17 -56.55 -13.66
N SER A 23 64.50 -56.52 -13.48
CA SER A 23 65.52 -56.44 -12.40
C SER A 23 66.89 -56.75 -13.06
N VAL A 24 68.03 -56.41 -12.42
CA VAL A 24 69.36 -57.11 -12.49
C VAL A 24 70.56 -56.43 -13.23
N LEU A 25 71.56 -56.03 -12.40
CA LEU A 25 73.05 -56.08 -12.49
C LEU A 25 73.96 -54.90 -12.96
N LEU A 26 74.76 -54.46 -11.96
CA LEU A 26 76.04 -53.69 -11.85
C LEU A 26 77.28 -54.37 -12.50
N PRO A 27 78.56 -53.89 -12.39
CA PRO A 27 79.18 -52.53 -12.27
C PRO A 27 80.51 -52.32 -13.07
N SER A 28 81.01 -51.08 -13.14
CA SER A 28 82.44 -50.63 -13.10
C SER A 28 82.46 -49.11 -13.39
N LEU A 29 83.26 -48.21 -12.80
CA LEU A 29 84.64 -48.27 -12.34
C LEU A 29 84.88 -47.12 -11.32
N LEU A 30 85.57 -47.44 -10.24
CA LEU A 30 85.77 -46.65 -9.03
C LEU A 30 87.24 -46.21 -8.98
N VAL A 31 87.61 -45.08 -9.58
CA VAL A 31 88.91 -44.39 -9.38
C VAL A 31 88.79 -42.89 -9.73
N ALA A 32 88.19 -42.07 -8.86
CA ALA A 32 88.25 -40.59 -8.97
C ALA A 32 87.97 -39.84 -7.66
N GLY A 33 87.87 -40.52 -6.51
CA GLY A 33 87.27 -39.97 -5.30
C GLY A 33 88.22 -39.51 -4.18
N ILE A 34 89.54 -39.57 -4.33
CA ILE A 34 90.48 -39.38 -3.18
C ILE A 34 91.52 -38.26 -3.42
N ALA A 35 91.56 -37.62 -4.60
CA ALA A 35 92.51 -36.54 -4.89
C ALA A 35 91.96 -35.11 -4.68
N LEU A 36 90.66 -34.93 -4.42
CA LEU A 36 90.01 -33.61 -4.30
C LEU A 36 89.85 -33.12 -2.84
N PHE A 37 90.13 -33.95 -1.84
CA PHE A 37 89.96 -33.60 -0.42
C PHE A 37 91.24 -33.08 0.27
N ALA A 38 92.39 -33.11 -0.40
CA ALA A 38 93.68 -32.67 0.16
C ALA A 38 94.10 -31.24 -0.27
N VAL A 39 93.32 -30.55 -1.12
CA VAL A 39 93.58 -29.15 -1.54
C VAL A 39 92.66 -28.15 -0.82
N ALA A 40 91.63 -28.61 -0.10
CA ALA A 40 90.71 -27.76 0.65
C ALA A 40 91.18 -27.43 2.09
N ALA A 41 92.27 -28.03 2.58
CA ALA A 41 92.70 -27.90 3.98
C ALA A 41 93.91 -26.97 4.21
N TRP A 42 94.42 -26.29 3.18
CA TRP A 42 95.56 -25.35 3.28
C TRP A 42 95.22 -23.90 2.92
N SER A 43 93.94 -23.56 2.74
CA SER A 43 93.48 -22.19 2.50
C SER A 43 92.66 -21.60 3.66
N PHE A 44 92.76 -22.18 4.86
CA PHE A 44 92.19 -21.61 6.08
C PHE A 44 93.29 -20.93 6.89
N SER A 45 93.67 -19.73 6.46
CA SER A 45 94.41 -18.77 7.29
C SER A 45 93.74 -17.41 7.13
N SER A 46 93.04 -17.00 8.19
CA SER A 46 92.75 -15.63 8.60
C SER A 46 92.44 -14.61 7.48
N ASP A 47 91.16 -14.44 7.17
CA ASP A 47 90.68 -13.15 6.64
C ASP A 47 89.36 -12.81 7.32
N SER A 48 89.38 -11.76 8.13
CA SER A 48 88.22 -11.20 8.81
C SER A 48 87.35 -10.47 7.79
N ALA A 49 86.32 -11.13 7.30
CA ALA A 49 85.33 -10.52 6.42
C ALA A 49 84.47 -9.51 7.20
N SER A 50 84.68 -8.22 6.95
CA SER A 50 83.73 -7.16 7.30
C SER A 50 82.50 -7.27 6.40
N LEU A 51 81.33 -7.47 6.99
CA LEU A 51 80.03 -7.41 6.30
C LEU A 51 79.75 -5.96 5.86
N ASP A 52 79.98 -5.64 4.58
CA ASP A 52 79.49 -4.41 3.96
C ASP A 52 77.96 -4.49 3.80
N THR A 53 77.24 -4.23 4.89
CA THR A 53 75.79 -4.01 4.85
C THR A 53 75.57 -2.61 4.28
N THR A 54 75.12 -2.52 3.03
CA THR A 54 74.79 -1.24 2.38
C THR A 54 73.55 -0.63 3.03
N LEU A 55 73.76 0.19 4.05
CA LEU A 55 72.70 0.91 4.76
C LEU A 55 72.08 1.96 3.83
N VAL A 56 70.76 1.90 3.64
CA VAL A 56 70.01 2.91 2.88
C VAL A 56 69.50 3.97 3.84
N PHE A 57 69.90 5.22 3.59
CA PHE A 57 69.55 6.36 4.43
C PHE A 57 68.43 7.21 3.80
N TYR A 58 67.52 7.70 4.64
CA TYR A 58 66.50 8.68 4.30
C TYR A 58 66.80 10.00 5.02
N LYS A 59 66.75 11.12 4.31
CA LYS A 59 66.91 12.44 4.93
C LYS A 59 65.58 12.90 5.52
N VAL A 60 65.54 13.06 6.85
CA VAL A 60 64.38 13.59 7.57
C VAL A 60 64.09 14.99 7.03
N LYS A 61 62.86 15.19 6.57
CA LYS A 61 62.39 16.48 6.05
C LYS A 61 61.03 16.77 6.65
N ARG A 62 60.71 18.05 6.78
CA ARG A 62 59.34 18.44 7.07
C ARG A 62 58.49 18.27 5.82
N SER A 63 57.37 17.55 5.96
CA SER A 63 56.39 17.42 4.90
C SER A 63 54.98 17.38 5.45
N ASP A 64 54.01 17.64 4.60
CA ASP A 64 52.61 17.45 4.97
C ASP A 64 52.32 15.95 4.97
N LEU A 65 51.81 15.43 6.08
CA LEU A 65 51.42 14.04 6.23
C LEU A 65 49.90 13.91 6.03
N PRO A 66 49.43 13.50 4.85
CA PRO A 66 48.02 13.17 4.66
C PRO A 66 47.72 11.83 5.34
N ILE A 67 46.72 11.82 6.19
CA ILE A 67 46.15 10.62 6.80
C ILE A 67 44.89 10.31 6.00
N GLN A 68 44.98 9.24 5.21
CA GLN A 68 43.89 8.78 4.36
C GLN A 68 43.60 7.31 4.63
N VAL A 69 42.33 6.95 4.49
CA VAL A 69 41.84 5.60 4.70
C VAL A 69 41.23 5.16 3.37
N THR A 70 41.75 4.06 2.83
CA THR A 70 41.33 3.53 1.54
C THR A 70 40.42 2.34 1.77
N GLU A 71 39.17 2.43 1.34
CA GLU A 71 38.20 1.35 1.47
C GLU A 71 37.53 1.06 0.14
N ASN A 72 37.16 -0.21 -0.04
CA ASN A 72 36.40 -0.64 -1.22
C ASN A 72 34.91 -0.44 -0.97
N GLY A 73 34.17 -0.06 -2.02
CA GLY A 73 32.73 0.13 -1.94
C GLY A 73 32.05 -0.11 -3.27
N ASN A 74 30.72 -0.14 -3.21
CA ASN A 74 29.87 -0.32 -4.36
C ASN A 74 29.09 0.96 -4.61
N LEU A 75 29.05 1.38 -5.86
CA LEU A 75 28.30 2.54 -6.27
C LEU A 75 26.80 2.22 -6.27
N GLN A 76 25.99 3.08 -5.66
CA GLN A 76 24.53 2.98 -5.65
C GLN A 76 23.90 4.34 -5.93
N SER A 77 22.63 4.35 -6.33
CA SER A 77 21.88 5.60 -6.45
C SER A 77 21.44 6.08 -5.07
N GLN A 78 21.49 7.40 -4.85
CA GLN A 78 20.99 8.03 -3.63
C GLN A 78 19.48 7.85 -3.46
N THR A 79 18.73 7.85 -4.58
CA THR A 79 17.27 7.72 -4.56
C THR A 79 16.85 6.61 -5.51
N THR A 80 16.21 5.59 -4.96
CA THR A 80 15.73 4.46 -5.74
C THR A 80 14.22 4.34 -5.62
N THR A 81 13.52 4.46 -6.75
CA THR A 81 12.05 4.33 -6.78
C THR A 81 11.68 2.89 -7.11
N ALA A 82 10.93 2.23 -6.22
CA ALA A 82 10.40 0.89 -6.46
C ALA A 82 9.02 0.99 -7.13
N VAL A 83 8.95 0.57 -8.39
CA VAL A 83 7.71 0.45 -9.15
C VAL A 83 7.03 -0.86 -8.76
N ARG A 84 5.79 -0.75 -8.26
CA ARG A 84 4.99 -1.87 -7.75
C ARG A 84 3.78 -2.13 -8.61
N CYS A 85 3.27 -3.36 -8.56
CA CYS A 85 1.96 -3.68 -9.09
C CYS A 85 0.88 -2.96 -8.27
N GLU A 86 0.04 -2.15 -8.90
CA GLU A 86 -1.13 -1.52 -8.26
C GLU A 86 -2.46 -2.19 -8.61
N VAL A 87 -2.42 -3.19 -9.49
CA VAL A 87 -3.61 -3.96 -9.86
C VAL A 87 -4.02 -4.81 -8.66
N GLU A 88 -5.22 -4.56 -8.15
CA GLU A 88 -5.77 -5.29 -7.01
C GLU A 88 -6.16 -6.70 -7.45
N ASN A 89 -5.85 -7.69 -6.63
CA ASN A 89 -6.38 -9.04 -6.84
C ASN A 89 -7.88 -9.03 -6.58
N PHE A 90 -8.64 -9.61 -7.50
CA PHE A 90 -10.09 -9.64 -7.39
C PHE A 90 -10.59 -10.97 -6.83
N GLY A 91 -11.43 -10.90 -5.79
CA GLY A 91 -12.10 -12.06 -5.22
C GLY A 91 -11.22 -12.83 -4.23
N ARG A 92 -11.60 -14.09 -3.94
CA ARG A 92 -10.77 -14.98 -3.10
C ARG A 92 -9.60 -15.59 -3.87
N ASP A 93 -9.57 -15.42 -5.19
CA ASP A 93 -8.50 -15.90 -6.02
C ASP A 93 -7.28 -14.98 -5.91
N ARG A 94 -6.22 -15.54 -5.34
CA ARG A 94 -4.88 -14.96 -5.39
C ARG A 94 -4.21 -15.34 -6.71
N SER A 95 -4.94 -15.24 -7.82
CA SER A 95 -4.45 -15.67 -9.13
C SER A 95 -3.39 -14.72 -9.69
N GLY A 96 -3.29 -13.50 -9.15
CA GLY A 96 -2.39 -12.47 -9.65
C GLY A 96 -2.74 -12.04 -11.08
N THR A 97 -1.90 -11.18 -11.65
CA THR A 97 -2.00 -10.74 -13.04
C THR A 97 -0.70 -11.09 -13.77
N GLN A 98 -0.78 -11.61 -14.98
CA GLN A 98 0.42 -11.96 -15.76
C GLN A 98 1.03 -10.72 -16.41
N ILE A 99 2.36 -10.70 -16.51
CA ILE A 99 3.10 -9.69 -17.28
C ILE A 99 3.04 -10.09 -18.75
N LEU A 100 2.47 -9.24 -19.61
CA LEU A 100 2.50 -9.42 -21.07
C LEU A 100 3.82 -8.92 -21.65
N SER A 101 4.26 -7.74 -21.23
CA SER A 101 5.53 -7.15 -21.65
C SER A 101 6.20 -6.43 -20.50
N ILE A 102 7.53 -6.46 -20.47
CA ILE A 102 8.36 -5.73 -19.51
C ILE A 102 9.59 -5.17 -20.22
N VAL A 103 9.96 -3.92 -19.90
CA VAL A 103 11.16 -3.28 -20.45
C VAL A 103 12.41 -4.11 -20.11
N GLU A 104 13.35 -4.20 -21.05
CA GLU A 104 14.59 -4.95 -20.86
C GLU A 104 15.37 -4.49 -19.62
N ASN A 105 15.98 -5.45 -18.93
CA ASN A 105 16.76 -5.17 -17.73
C ASN A 105 18.01 -4.34 -18.07
N GLY A 106 18.14 -3.17 -17.47
CA GLY A 106 19.21 -2.21 -17.71
C GLY A 106 18.93 -1.22 -18.83
N ALA A 107 17.71 -1.16 -19.37
CA ALA A 107 17.33 -0.17 -20.36
C ALA A 107 17.14 1.23 -19.73
N ASP A 108 17.57 2.27 -20.46
CA ASP A 108 17.35 3.66 -20.08
C ASP A 108 15.94 4.10 -20.46
N VAL A 109 15.18 4.60 -19.47
CA VAL A 109 13.80 5.04 -19.64
C VAL A 109 13.66 6.51 -19.29
N LYS A 110 12.75 7.20 -19.97
CA LYS A 110 12.33 8.56 -19.68
C LYS A 110 11.04 8.55 -18.88
N LYS A 111 10.76 9.67 -18.22
CA LYS A 111 9.49 9.87 -17.52
C LYS A 111 8.32 9.69 -18.49
N GLY A 112 7.38 8.80 -18.13
CA GLY A 112 6.20 8.49 -18.94
C GLY A 112 6.36 7.32 -19.91
N ASP A 113 7.55 6.73 -20.02
CA ASP A 113 7.74 5.53 -20.84
C ASP A 113 7.00 4.33 -20.21
N LEU A 114 6.43 3.47 -21.05
CA LEU A 114 5.76 2.24 -20.61
C LEU A 114 6.80 1.25 -20.09
N LEU A 115 6.67 0.84 -18.84
CA LEU A 115 7.59 -0.08 -18.18
C LEU A 115 7.09 -1.52 -18.19
N VAL A 116 5.80 -1.69 -17.90
CA VAL A 116 5.15 -3.01 -17.78
C VAL A 116 3.76 -2.92 -18.35
N GLU A 117 3.40 -3.87 -19.19
CA GLU A 117 2.01 -4.13 -19.57
C GLU A 117 1.56 -5.45 -18.95
N LEU A 118 0.49 -5.38 -18.15
CA LEU A 118 -0.13 -6.52 -17.50
C LEU A 118 -1.32 -7.02 -18.32
N ASP A 119 -1.61 -8.31 -18.23
CA ASP A 119 -2.78 -8.90 -18.87
C ASP A 119 -4.07 -8.25 -18.35
N SER A 120 -4.78 -7.60 -19.26
CA SER A 120 -5.99 -6.85 -18.98
C SER A 120 -7.26 -7.62 -19.35
N ALA A 121 -7.19 -8.79 -20.00
CA ALA A 121 -8.35 -9.49 -20.57
C ALA A 121 -9.47 -9.75 -19.54
N LEU A 122 -9.11 -10.19 -18.34
CA LEU A 122 -10.07 -10.43 -17.25
C LEU A 122 -10.68 -9.12 -16.71
N ILE A 123 -9.90 -8.04 -16.70
CA ILE A 123 -10.35 -6.73 -16.22
C ILE A 123 -11.26 -6.07 -17.25
N THR A 124 -10.96 -6.21 -18.53
CA THR A 124 -11.81 -5.73 -19.63
C THR A 124 -13.14 -6.46 -19.67
N GLU A 125 -13.15 -7.80 -19.56
CA GLU A 125 -14.40 -8.58 -19.52
C GLU A 125 -15.32 -8.10 -18.38
N ARG A 126 -14.76 -7.89 -17.18
CA ARG A 126 -15.53 -7.39 -16.04
C ARG A 126 -15.92 -5.93 -16.16
N LEU A 127 -15.10 -5.12 -16.82
CA LEU A 127 -15.46 -3.75 -17.12
C LEU A 127 -16.69 -3.74 -18.03
N ASP A 128 -16.71 -4.54 -19.09
CA ASP A 128 -17.84 -4.67 -20.02
C ASP A 128 -19.10 -5.17 -19.31
N GLU A 129 -18.99 -6.20 -18.47
CA GLU A 129 -20.09 -6.68 -17.63
C GLU A 129 -20.62 -5.59 -16.69
N GLN A 130 -19.72 -4.84 -16.03
CA GLN A 130 -20.10 -3.77 -15.12
C GLN A 130 -20.68 -2.56 -15.86
N GLU A 131 -20.25 -2.26 -17.08
CA GLU A 131 -20.83 -1.24 -17.95
C GLU A 131 -22.28 -1.60 -18.27
N LEU A 132 -22.54 -2.85 -18.69
CA LEU A 132 -23.90 -3.35 -18.91
C LEU A 132 -24.75 -3.27 -17.63
N GLN A 133 -24.20 -3.65 -16.47
CA GLN A 133 -24.91 -3.57 -15.20
C GLN A 133 -25.22 -2.13 -14.79
N THR A 134 -24.30 -1.19 -15.06
CA THR A 134 -24.49 0.23 -14.78
C THR A 134 -25.56 0.83 -15.68
N GLU A 135 -25.58 0.46 -16.97
CA GLU A 135 -26.64 0.88 -17.90
C GLU A 135 -28.01 0.29 -17.53
N ARG A 136 -28.08 -0.97 -17.08
CA ARG A 136 -29.32 -1.54 -16.52
C ARG A 136 -29.83 -0.73 -15.33
N SER A 137 -28.96 -0.43 -14.37
CA SER A 137 -29.33 0.37 -13.19
C SER A 137 -29.71 1.81 -13.56
N ARG A 138 -29.08 2.37 -14.59
CA ARG A 138 -29.46 3.68 -15.16
C ARG A 138 -30.86 3.67 -15.76
N ASN A 139 -31.20 2.62 -16.51
CA ASN A 139 -32.54 2.47 -17.07
C ASN A 139 -33.59 2.33 -15.97
N GLU A 140 -33.30 1.57 -14.90
CA GLU A 140 -34.17 1.47 -13.72
C GLU A 140 -34.34 2.83 -13.03
N GLN A 141 -33.27 3.62 -12.89
CA GLN A 141 -33.32 4.98 -12.35
C GLN A 141 -34.22 5.91 -13.18
N ILE A 142 -34.10 5.85 -14.51
CA ILE A 142 -34.92 6.63 -15.44
C ILE A 142 -36.38 6.21 -15.30
N GLN A 143 -36.66 4.90 -15.31
CA GLN A 143 -38.03 4.39 -15.13
C GLN A 143 -38.63 4.84 -13.80
N ALA A 144 -37.91 4.71 -12.69
CA ALA A 144 -38.38 5.13 -11.37
C ALA A 144 -38.64 6.65 -11.31
N THR A 145 -37.81 7.46 -11.98
CA THR A 145 -38.01 8.90 -12.09
C THR A 145 -39.26 9.24 -12.88
N VAL A 146 -39.46 8.62 -14.03
CA VAL A 146 -40.67 8.79 -14.85
C VAL A 146 -41.92 8.34 -14.10
N THR A 147 -41.86 7.21 -13.37
CA THR A 147 -42.98 6.75 -12.52
C THR A 147 -43.30 7.76 -11.42
N PHE A 148 -42.31 8.36 -10.77
CA PHE A 148 -42.53 9.40 -9.77
C PHE A 148 -43.21 10.65 -10.37
N GLU A 149 -42.75 11.12 -11.54
CA GLU A 149 -43.34 12.27 -12.22
C GLU A 149 -44.78 12.00 -12.69
N ASN A 150 -45.02 10.80 -13.23
CA ASN A 150 -46.36 10.35 -13.60
C ASN A 150 -47.28 10.28 -12.38
N GLN A 151 -46.80 9.73 -11.25
CA GLN A 151 -47.58 9.66 -10.01
C GLN A 151 -47.93 11.04 -9.48
N LYS A 152 -46.99 11.99 -9.53
CA LYS A 152 -47.23 13.38 -9.13
C LYS A 152 -48.35 14.00 -9.97
N THR A 153 -48.27 13.84 -11.30
CA THR A 153 -49.27 14.39 -12.23
C THR A 153 -50.64 13.73 -12.01
N GLN A 154 -50.69 12.40 -11.88
CA GLN A 154 -51.93 11.66 -11.58
C GLN A 154 -52.55 12.09 -10.25
N ASN A 155 -51.75 12.29 -9.21
CA ASN A 155 -52.22 12.78 -7.91
C ASN A 155 -52.85 14.17 -8.03
N GLU A 156 -52.21 15.08 -8.77
CA GLU A 156 -52.75 16.42 -9.04
C GLU A 156 -54.10 16.35 -9.76
N THR A 157 -54.21 15.50 -10.79
CA THR A 157 -55.47 15.28 -11.53
C THR A 157 -56.56 14.72 -10.63
N MET A 158 -56.30 13.63 -9.89
CA MET A 158 -57.29 12.99 -9.01
C MET A 158 -57.77 13.95 -7.91
N LEU A 159 -56.87 14.75 -7.35
CA LEU A 159 -57.23 15.75 -6.34
C LEU A 159 -58.08 16.88 -6.94
N ALA A 160 -57.76 17.32 -8.15
CA ALA A 160 -58.52 18.34 -8.86
C ALA A 160 -59.94 17.85 -9.20
N GLU A 161 -60.09 16.62 -9.67
CA GLU A 161 -61.40 15.99 -9.92
C GLU A 161 -62.25 15.91 -8.65
N ALA A 162 -61.66 15.47 -7.53
CA ALA A 162 -62.38 15.38 -6.26
C ALA A 162 -62.78 16.77 -5.72
N LYS A 163 -61.92 17.79 -5.90
CA LYS A 163 -62.24 19.18 -5.54
C LYS A 163 -63.35 19.76 -6.42
N LEU A 164 -63.32 19.48 -7.73
CA LEU A 164 -64.36 19.91 -8.66
C LEU A 164 -65.71 19.30 -8.27
N GLN A 165 -65.75 18.01 -7.96
CA GLN A 165 -66.97 17.34 -7.53
C GLN A 165 -67.53 17.96 -6.24
N LEU A 166 -66.68 18.22 -5.25
CA LEU A 166 -67.08 18.92 -4.03
C LEU A 166 -67.66 20.30 -4.34
N ALA A 167 -67.00 21.10 -5.19
CA ALA A 167 -67.47 22.43 -5.55
C ALA A 167 -68.81 22.39 -6.31
N LEU A 168 -69.03 21.40 -7.17
CA LEU A 168 -70.32 21.22 -7.87
C LEU A 168 -71.44 20.84 -6.90
N ASP A 169 -71.18 19.95 -5.94
CA ASP A 169 -72.16 19.56 -4.93
C ASP A 169 -72.47 20.72 -3.96
N GLU A 170 -71.47 21.51 -3.58
CA GLU A 170 -71.62 22.74 -2.78
C GLU A 170 -72.44 23.79 -3.54
N LEU A 171 -72.15 24.00 -4.82
CA LEU A 171 -72.92 24.91 -5.67
C LEU A 171 -74.38 24.44 -5.81
N GLY A 172 -74.62 23.14 -5.93
CA GLY A 172 -75.97 22.58 -5.98
C GLY A 172 -76.77 22.82 -4.69
N LEU A 173 -76.12 22.71 -3.53
CA LEU A 173 -76.73 23.07 -2.24
C LEU A 173 -77.02 24.57 -2.18
N GLN A 174 -76.05 25.41 -2.57
CA GLN A 174 -76.21 26.86 -2.56
C GLN A 174 -77.36 27.32 -3.48
N GLN A 175 -77.45 26.77 -4.70
CA GLN A 175 -78.54 27.05 -5.64
C GLN A 175 -79.91 26.60 -5.14
N TYR A 176 -79.96 25.65 -4.20
CA TYR A 176 -81.20 25.23 -3.57
C TYR A 176 -81.60 26.14 -2.40
N GLU A 177 -80.62 26.60 -1.63
CA GLU A 177 -80.82 27.44 -0.44
C GLU A 177 -80.97 28.93 -0.72
N ASP A 178 -80.52 29.40 -1.87
CA ASP A 178 -80.52 30.83 -2.22
C ASP A 178 -81.91 31.47 -2.11
N GLU A 179 -82.03 32.46 -1.22
CA GLU A 179 -83.28 33.13 -0.88
C GLU A 179 -83.76 34.10 -1.95
N GLU A 180 -82.86 34.63 -2.79
CA GLU A 180 -83.20 35.64 -3.79
C GLU A 180 -83.59 35.03 -5.15
N GLY A 181 -83.06 33.85 -5.48
CA GLY A 181 -83.26 33.23 -6.80
C GLY A 181 -83.04 31.72 -6.85
N GLY A 182 -82.98 31.05 -5.70
CA GLY A 182 -82.77 29.61 -5.63
C GLY A 182 -83.88 28.80 -6.29
N THR A 183 -83.55 27.59 -6.72
CA THR A 183 -84.48 26.65 -7.36
C THR A 183 -85.73 26.39 -6.50
N PHE A 184 -85.55 26.21 -5.19
CA PHE A 184 -86.66 26.04 -4.25
C PHE A 184 -87.57 27.26 -4.19
N GLN A 185 -86.98 28.46 -4.15
CA GLN A 185 -87.74 29.71 -4.06
C GLN A 185 -88.53 29.98 -5.34
N LEU A 186 -87.94 29.67 -6.50
CA LEU A 186 -88.60 29.76 -7.80
C LEU A 186 -89.81 28.81 -7.87
N ASP A 187 -89.64 27.57 -7.42
CA ASP A 187 -90.72 26.58 -7.35
C ASP A 187 -91.84 27.03 -6.40
N LEU A 188 -91.48 27.65 -5.26
CA LEU A 188 -92.42 28.24 -4.30
C LEU A 188 -93.22 29.39 -4.91
N GLN A 189 -92.54 30.30 -5.62
CA GLN A 189 -93.19 31.43 -6.31
C GLN A 189 -94.17 30.93 -7.38
N LEU A 190 -93.83 29.87 -8.11
CA LEU A 190 -94.71 29.26 -9.11
C LEU A 190 -95.97 28.66 -8.45
N LEU A 191 -95.81 27.96 -7.33
CA LEU A 191 -96.93 27.47 -6.52
C LEU A 191 -97.80 28.60 -5.97
N ASP A 192 -97.20 29.69 -5.49
CA ASP A 192 -97.94 30.87 -5.04
C ASP A 192 -98.75 31.51 -6.17
N LEU A 193 -98.18 31.59 -7.38
CA LEU A 193 -98.88 32.07 -8.57
C LEU A 193 -100.04 31.13 -8.95
N ASN A 194 -99.86 29.82 -8.85
CA ASN A 194 -100.92 28.83 -9.08
C ASN A 194 -102.05 28.93 -8.05
N ILE A 195 -101.72 29.19 -6.78
CA ILE A 195 -102.73 29.43 -5.74
C ILE A 195 -103.52 30.71 -6.07
N GLN A 196 -102.85 31.80 -6.42
CA GLN A 196 -103.51 33.06 -6.79
C GLN A 196 -104.46 32.89 -7.98
N THR A 197 -104.04 32.16 -9.01
CA THR A 197 -104.91 31.88 -10.18
C THR A 197 -106.09 30.97 -9.83
N ALA A 198 -105.87 29.96 -8.97
CA ALA A 198 -106.94 29.10 -8.47
C ALA A 198 -107.94 29.88 -7.59
N GLU A 199 -107.46 30.79 -6.74
CA GLU A 199 -108.29 31.66 -5.91
C GLU A 199 -109.12 32.64 -6.75
N ALA A 200 -108.54 33.22 -7.81
CA ALA A 200 -109.27 34.05 -8.76
C ALA A 200 -110.40 33.27 -9.45
N ASN A 201 -110.12 32.06 -9.92
CA ASN A 201 -111.12 31.17 -10.52
C ASN A 201 -112.22 30.78 -9.52
N ARG A 202 -111.85 30.45 -8.28
CA ARG A 202 -112.80 30.17 -7.19
C ARG A 202 -113.73 31.35 -6.95
N LEU A 203 -113.20 32.57 -6.91
CA LEU A 203 -114.01 33.78 -6.72
C LEU A 203 -115.04 33.97 -7.84
N ILE A 204 -114.63 33.75 -9.09
CA ILE A 204 -115.52 33.79 -10.26
C ILE A 204 -116.64 32.76 -10.10
N ARG A 205 -116.30 31.49 -9.83
CA ARG A 205 -117.30 30.40 -9.70
C ARG A 205 -118.25 30.59 -8.51
N GLN A 206 -117.76 31.12 -7.40
CA GLN A 206 -118.61 31.44 -6.25
C GLN A 206 -119.57 32.59 -6.54
N THR A 207 -119.12 33.58 -7.29
CA THR A 207 -119.96 34.70 -7.72
C THR A 207 -121.04 34.21 -8.69
N ASP A 208 -120.67 33.37 -9.66
CA ASP A 208 -121.60 32.72 -10.60
C ASP A 208 -122.65 31.90 -9.86
N LEU A 209 -122.25 31.10 -8.85
CA LEU A 209 -123.15 30.30 -8.02
C LEU A 209 -124.16 31.19 -7.27
N LYS A 210 -123.69 32.25 -6.60
CA LYS A 210 -124.57 33.20 -5.89
C LYS A 210 -125.59 33.84 -6.84
N GLY A 211 -125.15 34.22 -8.04
CA GLY A 211 -126.02 34.76 -9.07
C GLY A 211 -127.05 33.73 -9.57
N THR A 212 -126.63 32.50 -9.85
CA THR A 212 -127.54 31.42 -10.28
C THR A 212 -128.52 31.00 -9.19
N GLU A 213 -128.11 30.99 -7.91
CA GLU A 213 -128.99 30.75 -6.77
C GLU A 213 -130.11 31.78 -6.66
N GLN A 214 -129.80 33.07 -6.83
CA GLN A 214 -130.80 34.13 -6.83
C GLN A 214 -131.78 34.00 -7.99
N LEU A 215 -131.28 33.73 -9.20
CA LEU A 215 -132.12 33.53 -10.40
C LEU A 215 -133.00 32.28 -10.31
N ALA A 216 -132.49 31.20 -9.72
CA ALA A 216 -133.26 29.98 -9.48
C ALA A 216 -134.38 30.21 -8.45
N LYS A 217 -134.15 31.00 -7.39
CA LYS A 217 -135.19 31.41 -6.41
C LYS A 217 -136.31 32.22 -7.07
N LEU A 218 -135.97 33.03 -8.07
CA LEU A 218 -136.91 33.84 -8.84
C LEU A 218 -137.60 33.07 -9.99
N GLY A 219 -137.25 31.79 -10.22
CA GLY A 219 -137.86 30.93 -11.23
C GLY A 219 -137.25 31.00 -12.64
N TYR A 220 -136.15 31.75 -12.84
CA TYR A 220 -135.52 31.98 -14.16
C TYR A 220 -134.43 30.97 -14.54
N ARG A 221 -134.04 30.04 -13.65
CA ARG A 221 -132.99 29.01 -13.86
C ARG A 221 -133.48 27.63 -13.41
N SER A 222 -133.02 26.57 -14.08
CA SER A 222 -133.44 25.20 -13.77
C SER A 222 -132.66 24.61 -12.56
N LYS A 223 -133.21 23.55 -11.95
CA LYS A 223 -132.49 22.79 -10.91
C LYS A 223 -131.17 22.20 -11.42
N GLY A 224 -131.12 21.78 -12.69
CA GLY A 224 -129.90 21.26 -13.31
C GLY A 224 -128.79 22.33 -13.40
N ASP A 225 -129.15 23.56 -13.76
CA ASP A 225 -128.19 24.67 -13.84
C ASP A 225 -127.60 25.02 -12.47
N LEU A 226 -128.43 24.97 -11.42
CA LEU A 226 -128.01 25.22 -10.04
C LEU A 226 -127.02 24.15 -9.56
N GLU A 227 -127.32 22.87 -9.81
CA GLU A 227 -126.41 21.77 -9.43
C GLU A 227 -125.10 21.82 -10.21
N GLN A 228 -125.11 22.20 -11.49
CA GLN A 228 -123.89 22.39 -12.27
C GLN A 228 -123.03 23.54 -11.71
N ALA A 229 -123.65 24.67 -11.34
CA ALA A 229 -122.94 25.79 -10.71
C ALA A 229 -122.35 25.42 -9.35
N ARG A 230 -123.06 24.61 -8.54
CA ARG A 230 -122.57 24.09 -7.26
C ARG A 230 -121.35 23.18 -7.45
N LEU A 231 -121.42 22.24 -8.38
CA LEU A 231 -120.30 21.35 -8.70
C LEU A 231 -119.09 22.12 -9.20
N ALA A 232 -119.29 23.17 -10.02
CA ALA A 232 -118.22 24.03 -10.50
C ALA A 232 -117.58 24.90 -9.40
N ALA A 233 -118.37 25.37 -8.43
CA ALA A 233 -117.83 26.07 -7.26
C ALA A 233 -117.06 25.12 -6.34
N LEU A 234 -117.62 23.93 -6.08
CA LEU A 234 -116.97 22.90 -5.27
C LEU A 234 -115.64 22.44 -5.91
N SER A 235 -115.61 22.22 -7.23
CA SER A 235 -114.37 21.84 -7.91
C SER A 235 -113.31 22.92 -7.81
N ALA A 236 -113.68 24.20 -7.96
CA ALA A 236 -112.76 25.33 -7.77
C ALA A 236 -112.26 25.45 -6.31
N ASP A 237 -113.11 25.22 -5.32
CA ASP A 237 -112.72 25.15 -3.89
C ASP A 237 -111.71 24.02 -3.65
N THR A 238 -111.96 22.83 -4.20
CA THR A 238 -111.05 21.69 -4.06
C THR A 238 -109.70 21.92 -4.74
N GLU A 239 -109.68 22.66 -5.86
CA GLU A 239 -108.44 22.98 -6.56
C GLU A 239 -107.56 23.94 -5.74
N VAL A 240 -108.14 24.98 -5.12
CA VAL A 240 -107.40 25.83 -4.18
C VAL A 240 -106.86 25.00 -3.01
N ALA A 241 -107.69 24.16 -2.40
CA ALA A 241 -107.27 23.30 -1.29
C ALA A 241 -106.13 22.34 -1.70
N ARG A 242 -106.18 21.81 -2.93
CA ARG A 242 -105.12 20.97 -3.50
C ARG A 242 -103.80 21.73 -3.62
N GLN A 243 -103.81 22.93 -4.22
CA GLN A 243 -102.61 23.74 -4.42
C GLN A 243 -101.99 24.18 -3.08
N VAL A 244 -102.80 24.61 -2.11
CA VAL A 244 -102.34 24.96 -0.77
C VAL A 244 -101.72 23.74 -0.05
N SER A 245 -102.31 22.56 -0.20
CA SER A 245 -101.76 21.32 0.37
C SER A 245 -100.42 20.95 -0.25
N THR A 246 -100.29 21.06 -1.58
CA THR A 246 -99.03 20.82 -2.30
C THR A 246 -97.94 21.80 -1.86
N ARG A 247 -98.26 23.10 -1.72
CA ARG A 247 -97.32 24.09 -1.20
C ARG A 247 -96.86 23.75 0.22
N LYS A 248 -97.79 23.35 1.09
CA LYS A 248 -97.47 22.99 2.47
C LYS A 248 -96.57 21.75 2.53
N GLU A 249 -96.89 20.71 1.77
CA GLU A 249 -96.03 19.53 1.65
C GLU A 249 -94.62 19.89 1.16
N MET A 250 -94.54 20.83 0.22
CA MET A 250 -93.28 21.29 -0.34
C MET A 250 -92.40 21.96 0.73
N VAL A 251 -92.96 22.89 1.50
CA VAL A 251 -92.26 23.62 2.56
C VAL A 251 -91.90 22.72 3.74
N ASP A 252 -92.84 21.90 4.22
CA ASP A 252 -92.66 21.11 5.44
C ASP A 252 -91.74 19.88 5.21
N TYR A 253 -91.87 19.22 4.06
CA TYR A 253 -91.20 17.94 3.80
C TYR A 253 -90.19 18.01 2.67
N THR A 254 -90.58 18.49 1.48
CA THR A 254 -89.67 18.38 0.32
C THR A 254 -88.41 19.21 0.53
N TYR A 255 -88.52 20.44 1.05
CA TYR A 255 -87.37 21.30 1.36
C TYR A 255 -86.37 20.64 2.29
N ARG A 256 -86.84 20.11 3.41
CA ARG A 256 -85.97 19.49 4.41
C ARG A 256 -85.30 18.24 3.86
N LYS A 257 -86.05 17.43 3.13
CA LYS A 257 -85.55 16.18 2.54
C LYS A 257 -84.45 16.44 1.52
N THR A 258 -84.70 17.29 0.52
CA THR A 258 -83.74 17.63 -0.54
C THR A 258 -82.52 18.33 0.01
N LYS A 259 -82.69 19.26 0.97
CA LYS A 259 -81.58 19.90 1.67
C LYS A 259 -80.69 18.88 2.38
N MET A 260 -81.27 17.98 3.18
CA MET A 260 -80.50 16.91 3.84
C MET A 260 -79.79 16.00 2.85
N GLU A 261 -80.41 15.68 1.72
CA GLU A 261 -79.79 14.89 0.65
C GLU A 261 -78.58 15.61 0.02
N LEU A 262 -78.70 16.91 -0.26
CA LEU A 262 -77.61 17.74 -0.80
C LEU A 262 -76.48 17.94 0.21
N GLU A 263 -76.79 18.25 1.47
CA GLU A 263 -75.80 18.31 2.56
C GLU A 263 -75.07 16.97 2.73
N GLY A 264 -75.81 15.86 2.64
CA GLY A 264 -75.26 14.51 2.63
C GLY A 264 -74.26 14.30 1.50
N LYS A 265 -74.62 14.71 0.27
CA LYS A 265 -73.74 14.65 -0.91
C LYS A 265 -72.46 15.46 -0.70
N VAL A 266 -72.56 16.72 -0.27
CA VAL A 266 -71.41 17.58 0.05
C VAL A 266 -70.49 16.92 1.09
N ALA A 267 -71.06 16.40 2.18
CA ALA A 267 -70.30 15.73 3.21
C ALA A 267 -69.59 14.47 2.69
N THR A 268 -70.22 13.70 1.80
CA THR A 268 -69.57 12.54 1.17
C THR A 268 -68.47 12.94 0.19
N ALA A 269 -68.70 13.95 -0.67
CA ALA A 269 -67.69 14.46 -1.60
C ALA A 269 -66.46 14.99 -0.85
N LYS A 270 -66.66 15.70 0.26
CA LYS A 270 -65.58 16.18 1.12
C LYS A 270 -64.75 15.05 1.73
N ARG A 271 -65.42 13.99 2.23
CA ARG A 271 -64.71 12.81 2.75
C ARG A 271 -63.92 12.09 1.65
N ASN A 272 -64.49 11.95 0.46
CA ASN A 272 -63.82 11.35 -0.69
C ASN A 272 -62.58 12.17 -1.09
N MET A 273 -62.68 13.50 -1.15
CA MET A 273 -61.54 14.38 -1.43
C MET A 273 -60.41 14.21 -0.41
N LEU A 274 -60.72 14.14 0.90
CA LEU A 274 -59.72 13.88 1.94
C LEU A 274 -59.13 12.46 1.88
N GLN A 275 -59.88 11.48 1.37
CA GLN A 275 -59.38 10.13 1.15
C GLN A 275 -58.42 10.09 -0.04
N VAL A 276 -58.77 10.75 -1.14
CA VAL A 276 -57.91 10.91 -2.33
C VAL A 276 -56.61 11.60 -1.95
N ASP A 277 -56.65 12.70 -1.19
CA ASP A 277 -55.44 13.41 -0.76
C ASP A 277 -54.48 12.53 0.06
N ARG A 278 -55.02 11.77 1.03
CA ARG A 278 -54.22 10.83 1.83
C ARG A 278 -53.62 9.70 0.98
N ASN A 279 -54.40 9.14 0.06
CA ASN A 279 -53.93 8.08 -0.84
C ASN A 279 -52.84 8.62 -1.78
N ASN A 280 -53.01 9.83 -2.30
CA ASN A 280 -52.05 10.50 -3.15
C ASN A 280 -50.72 10.74 -2.42
N GLN A 281 -50.76 11.23 -1.18
CA GLN A 281 -49.57 11.40 -0.36
C GLN A 281 -48.83 10.08 -0.14
N ALA A 282 -49.55 9.01 0.20
CA ALA A 282 -48.96 7.68 0.38
C ALA A 282 -48.32 7.15 -0.91
N ALA A 283 -49.01 7.25 -2.05
CA ALA A 283 -48.51 6.81 -3.34
C ALA A 283 -47.29 7.62 -3.81
N LEU A 284 -47.28 8.94 -3.57
CA LEU A 284 -46.15 9.80 -3.90
C LEU A 284 -44.91 9.44 -3.09
N LEU A 285 -45.06 9.23 -1.78
CA LEU A 285 -43.96 8.82 -0.90
C LEU A 285 -43.38 7.46 -1.31
N GLN A 286 -44.24 6.51 -1.73
CA GLN A 286 -43.79 5.22 -2.23
C GLN A 286 -42.97 5.37 -3.53
N ALA A 287 -43.44 6.18 -4.48
CA ALA A 287 -42.74 6.44 -5.73
C ALA A 287 -41.42 7.19 -5.50
N GLU A 288 -41.39 8.15 -4.56
CA GLU A 288 -40.19 8.87 -4.17
C GLU A 288 -39.14 7.93 -3.54
N ALA A 289 -39.56 7.04 -2.64
CA ALA A 289 -38.68 6.05 -2.04
C ALA A 289 -38.08 5.10 -3.10
N ALA A 290 -38.88 4.69 -4.09
CA ALA A 290 -38.41 3.88 -5.20
C ALA A 290 -37.38 4.63 -6.07
N LYS A 291 -37.64 5.90 -6.38
CA LYS A 291 -36.69 6.77 -7.11
C LYS A 291 -35.36 6.90 -6.36
N ILE A 292 -35.40 7.23 -5.07
CA ILE A 292 -34.20 7.35 -4.23
C ILE A 292 -33.44 6.02 -4.16
N GLY A 293 -34.17 4.90 -4.06
CA GLY A 293 -33.59 3.56 -4.10
C GLY A 293 -32.82 3.29 -5.40
N ALA A 294 -33.43 3.61 -6.54
CA ALA A 294 -32.81 3.45 -7.86
C ALA A 294 -31.63 4.41 -8.07
N ASP A 295 -31.71 5.66 -7.62
CA ASP A 295 -30.61 6.63 -7.65
C ASP A 295 -29.39 6.10 -6.88
N ARG A 296 -29.60 5.55 -5.69
CA ARG A 296 -28.52 4.96 -4.87
C ARG A 296 -27.93 3.72 -5.53
N ALA A 297 -28.77 2.86 -6.12
CA ALA A 297 -28.30 1.69 -6.86
C ALA A 297 -27.41 2.10 -8.04
N PHE A 298 -27.85 3.07 -8.85
CA PHE A 298 -27.08 3.56 -9.99
C PHE A 298 -25.74 4.16 -9.56
N ASN A 299 -25.73 5.01 -8.52
CA ASN A 299 -24.49 5.59 -8.00
C ASN A 299 -23.50 4.52 -7.53
N LYS A 300 -23.98 3.47 -6.85
CA LYS A 300 -23.14 2.35 -6.42
C LYS A 300 -22.53 1.59 -7.60
N GLU A 301 -23.30 1.31 -8.63
CA GLU A 301 -22.78 0.62 -9.83
C GLU A 301 -21.81 1.52 -10.62
N LYS A 302 -22.07 2.82 -10.68
CA LYS A 302 -21.17 3.83 -11.27
C LYS A 302 -19.81 3.91 -10.54
N GLU A 303 -19.81 3.85 -9.22
CA GLU A 303 -18.57 3.82 -8.43
C GLU A 303 -17.74 2.57 -8.72
N LYS A 304 -18.39 1.40 -8.84
CA LYS A 304 -17.71 0.15 -9.23
C LYS A 304 -17.15 0.23 -10.65
N LEU A 305 -17.91 0.77 -11.60
CA LEU A 305 -17.43 1.00 -12.96
C LEU A 305 -16.18 1.88 -12.96
N ALA A 306 -16.20 2.99 -12.21
CA ALA A 306 -15.03 3.86 -12.06
C ALA A 306 -13.83 3.13 -11.45
N LYS A 307 -14.07 2.20 -10.51
CA LYS A 307 -13.01 1.35 -9.94
C LYS A 307 -12.39 0.44 -11.01
N TYR A 308 -13.19 -0.24 -11.83
CA TYR A 308 -12.67 -1.10 -12.90
C TYR A 308 -11.92 -0.30 -13.97
N LYS A 309 -12.39 0.90 -14.35
CA LYS A 309 -11.66 1.78 -15.27
C LYS A 309 -10.27 2.16 -14.74
N LYS A 310 -10.18 2.53 -13.46
CA LYS A 310 -8.87 2.79 -12.81
C LYS A 310 -7.98 1.55 -12.76
N GLN A 311 -8.55 0.36 -12.60
CA GLN A 311 -7.75 -0.87 -12.61
C GLN A 311 -7.23 -1.20 -14.01
N LEU A 312 -8.02 -0.94 -15.05
CA LEU A 312 -7.56 -1.06 -16.43
C LEU A 312 -6.40 -0.10 -16.72
N GLU A 313 -6.49 1.14 -16.24
CA GLU A 313 -5.39 2.11 -16.33
C GLU A 313 -4.13 1.62 -15.61
N ARG A 314 -4.29 0.98 -14.43
CA ARG A 314 -3.18 0.40 -13.66
C ARG A 314 -2.54 -0.83 -14.30
N CYS A 315 -3.16 -1.46 -15.30
CA CYS A 315 -2.52 -2.53 -16.06
C CYS A 315 -1.32 -2.04 -16.87
N LYS A 316 -1.26 -0.74 -17.17
CA LYS A 316 -0.14 -0.10 -17.85
C LYS A 316 0.64 0.73 -16.85
N ILE A 317 1.85 0.29 -16.54
CA ILE A 317 2.69 0.94 -15.54
C ILE A 317 3.74 1.80 -16.27
N PHE A 318 3.75 3.09 -15.97
CA PHE A 318 4.65 4.07 -16.60
C PHE A 318 5.76 4.51 -15.65
N ALA A 319 6.87 4.99 -16.22
CA ALA A 319 8.02 5.46 -15.45
C ALA A 319 7.75 6.82 -14.76
N PRO A 320 7.95 6.94 -13.42
CA PRO A 320 7.69 8.17 -12.68
C PRO A 320 8.72 9.28 -12.94
N HIS A 321 9.96 8.90 -13.25
CA HIS A 321 11.08 9.77 -13.63
C HIS A 321 11.98 9.04 -14.64
N GLY A 322 13.00 9.71 -15.18
CA GLY A 322 14.01 9.05 -16.01
C GLY A 322 15.02 8.28 -15.16
N GLY A 323 15.61 7.22 -15.72
CA GLY A 323 16.62 6.40 -15.05
C GLY A 323 16.82 5.05 -15.75
N MET A 324 17.59 4.16 -15.14
CA MET A 324 17.83 2.82 -15.69
C MET A 324 16.86 1.81 -15.04
N ALA A 325 15.99 1.19 -15.84
CA ALA A 325 15.03 0.22 -15.34
C ALA A 325 15.73 -1.11 -15.01
N THR A 326 15.62 -1.57 -13.76
CA THR A 326 16.17 -2.86 -13.33
C THR A 326 15.09 -3.76 -12.74
N TYR A 327 15.20 -5.07 -12.96
CA TYR A 327 14.23 -6.00 -12.40
C TYR A 327 14.33 -6.05 -10.87
N ALA A 328 13.19 -5.90 -10.20
CA ALA A 328 13.14 -6.08 -8.76
C ALA A 328 13.40 -7.55 -8.41
N VAL A 329 14.30 -7.77 -7.45
CA VAL A 329 14.54 -9.10 -6.88
C VAL A 329 13.56 -9.32 -5.73
N ASP A 330 12.87 -10.46 -5.76
CA ASP A 330 11.95 -10.84 -4.68
C ASP A 330 12.72 -11.23 -3.41
N ARG A 331 12.04 -11.26 -2.26
CA ARG A 331 12.66 -11.48 -0.94
C ARG A 331 13.43 -12.81 -0.84
N ASP A 332 13.03 -13.81 -1.62
CA ASP A 332 13.63 -15.14 -1.65
C ASP A 332 14.78 -15.29 -2.66
N GLY A 333 15.13 -14.23 -3.41
CA GLY A 333 16.24 -14.21 -4.37
C GLY A 333 16.09 -15.10 -5.61
N LYS A 334 15.13 -16.04 -5.61
CA LYS A 334 14.95 -17.09 -6.63
C LYS A 334 14.05 -16.69 -7.80
N SER A 335 13.19 -15.70 -7.62
CA SER A 335 12.13 -15.39 -8.58
C SER A 335 12.48 -14.16 -9.41
N ARG A 336 13.10 -14.38 -10.58
CA ARG A 336 13.39 -13.30 -11.55
C ARG A 336 12.11 -12.79 -12.20
N MET A 337 12.00 -11.49 -12.43
CA MET A 337 10.89 -10.92 -13.20
C MET A 337 11.12 -11.21 -14.68
N ALA A 338 10.06 -11.59 -15.39
CA ALA A 338 10.07 -11.93 -16.80
C ALA A 338 8.66 -11.84 -17.37
N GLU A 339 8.55 -11.75 -18.69
CA GLU A 339 7.29 -11.89 -19.40
C GLU A 339 6.65 -13.26 -19.11
N GLY A 340 5.32 -13.31 -19.06
CA GLY A 340 4.53 -14.48 -18.69
C GLY A 340 4.47 -14.77 -17.19
N LYS A 341 5.23 -14.06 -16.35
CA LYS A 341 5.19 -14.25 -14.89
C LYS A 341 3.97 -13.58 -14.27
N THR A 342 3.36 -14.25 -13.30
CA THR A 342 2.30 -13.70 -12.45
C THR A 342 2.86 -12.79 -11.37
N VAL A 343 2.30 -11.58 -11.25
CA VAL A 343 2.57 -10.62 -10.18
C VAL A 343 1.33 -10.37 -9.33
N TYR A 344 1.55 -9.97 -8.08
CA TYR A 344 0.49 -9.68 -7.11
C TYR A 344 0.48 -8.21 -6.71
N GLU A 345 -0.66 -7.73 -6.20
CA GLU A 345 -0.80 -6.37 -5.67
C GLU A 345 0.34 -6.05 -4.68
N ARG A 346 0.95 -4.87 -4.83
CA ARG A 346 2.07 -4.33 -4.04
C ARG A 346 3.41 -5.06 -4.20
N GLN A 347 3.49 -6.09 -5.04
CA GLN A 347 4.77 -6.71 -5.38
C GLN A 347 5.63 -5.72 -6.18
N ARG A 348 6.91 -5.60 -5.83
CA ARG A 348 7.87 -4.79 -6.60
C ARG A 348 8.16 -5.51 -7.92
N ILE A 349 8.06 -4.81 -9.04
CA ILE A 349 8.33 -5.38 -10.37
C ILE A 349 9.62 -4.79 -10.92
N ILE A 350 9.73 -3.46 -10.92
CA ILE A 350 10.89 -2.72 -11.42
C ILE A 350 11.43 -1.82 -10.32
N THR A 351 12.75 -1.66 -10.32
CA THR A 351 13.46 -0.70 -9.51
C THR A 351 14.11 0.31 -10.46
N LEU A 352 13.86 1.59 -10.21
CA LEU A 352 14.34 2.69 -11.04
C LEU A 352 15.24 3.59 -10.18
N PRO A 353 16.56 3.33 -10.17
CA PRO A 353 17.54 4.17 -9.51
C PRO A 353 17.66 5.51 -10.26
N ASP A 354 17.72 6.61 -9.52
CA ASP A 354 18.02 7.92 -10.08
C ASP A 354 19.53 8.01 -10.35
N LEU A 355 19.90 8.07 -11.63
CA LEU A 355 21.30 8.13 -12.03
C LEU A 355 21.90 9.53 -11.78
N SER A 356 21.11 10.58 -11.58
CA SER A 356 21.63 11.94 -11.39
C SER A 356 22.31 12.17 -10.05
N ALA A 357 22.08 11.30 -9.07
CA ALA A 357 22.61 11.43 -7.73
C ALA A 357 23.13 10.07 -7.27
N MET A 358 24.44 9.89 -7.32
CA MET A 358 25.12 8.64 -6.95
C MET A 358 25.85 8.78 -5.60
N GLU A 359 25.95 7.67 -4.88
CA GLU A 359 26.70 7.55 -3.64
C GLU A 359 27.42 6.20 -3.61
N VAL A 360 28.53 6.10 -2.88
CA VAL A 360 29.26 4.84 -2.70
C VAL A 360 28.92 4.29 -1.33
N LYS A 361 28.45 3.05 -1.29
CA LYS A 361 28.31 2.25 -0.08
C LYS A 361 29.62 1.51 0.15
N THR A 362 30.42 1.96 1.12
CA THR A 362 31.68 1.32 1.50
C THR A 362 31.58 0.75 2.91
N GLY A 363 32.34 -0.30 3.18
CA GLY A 363 32.43 -0.89 4.50
C GLY A 363 33.75 -0.51 5.16
N VAL A 364 33.69 0.26 6.25
CA VAL A 364 34.88 0.68 7.00
C VAL A 364 35.14 -0.31 8.13
N HIS A 365 36.40 -0.71 8.32
CA HIS A 365 36.80 -1.57 9.45
C HIS A 365 36.69 -0.86 10.82
N GLU A 366 36.33 -1.61 11.86
CA GLU A 366 36.20 -1.09 13.25
C GLU A 366 37.47 -0.35 13.73
N SER A 367 38.67 -0.81 13.33
CA SER A 367 39.93 -0.20 13.76
C SER A 367 40.14 1.25 13.30
N VAL A 368 39.41 1.70 12.28
CA VAL A 368 39.55 3.03 11.69
C VAL A 368 38.31 3.90 11.94
N LEU A 369 37.22 3.30 12.44
CA LEU A 369 35.93 3.95 12.65
C LEU A 369 36.04 5.20 13.53
N ASP A 370 36.85 5.16 14.60
CA ASP A 370 37.04 6.27 15.54
C ASP A 370 37.56 7.55 14.88
N SER A 371 38.28 7.40 13.77
CA SER A 371 38.86 8.51 13.02
C SER A 371 37.93 9.06 11.93
N ILE A 372 36.83 8.38 11.63
CA ILE A 372 35.93 8.75 10.53
C ILE A 372 34.71 9.48 11.07
N GLN A 373 34.49 10.69 10.56
CA GLN A 373 33.35 11.55 10.92
C GLN A 373 32.57 11.98 9.68
N GLU A 374 31.29 12.28 9.88
CA GLU A 374 30.43 12.83 8.83
C GLU A 374 30.98 14.17 8.31
N GLY A 375 30.89 14.39 7.00
CA GLY A 375 31.33 15.62 6.33
C GLY A 375 32.80 15.63 5.85
N LEU A 376 33.61 14.65 6.25
CA LEU A 376 35.00 14.52 5.76
C LEU A 376 35.08 14.43 4.23
N PRO A 377 36.06 15.07 3.59
CA PRO A 377 36.25 14.96 2.16
C PRO A 377 36.79 13.58 1.76
N ALA A 378 36.28 13.03 0.67
CA ALA A 378 36.72 11.75 0.12
C ALA A 378 36.96 11.88 -1.38
N THR A 379 37.93 11.13 -1.89
CA THR A 379 38.19 10.97 -3.32
C THR A 379 37.73 9.59 -3.72
N ILE A 380 36.83 9.51 -4.70
CA ILE A 380 36.24 8.26 -5.19
C ILE A 380 36.83 7.97 -6.56
N THR A 381 37.33 6.75 -6.75
CA THR A 381 37.80 6.25 -8.05
C THR A 381 36.98 5.03 -8.41
N VAL A 382 36.29 5.05 -9.54
CA VAL A 382 35.48 3.90 -10.01
C VAL A 382 36.37 3.00 -10.84
N ASP A 383 36.34 1.68 -10.61
CA ASP A 383 37.24 0.73 -11.28
C ASP A 383 37.11 0.77 -12.82
N ALA A 384 35.90 1.04 -13.31
CA ALA A 384 35.63 1.19 -14.74
C ALA A 384 36.25 2.45 -15.36
N PHE A 385 36.58 3.46 -14.55
CA PHE A 385 37.13 4.75 -14.98
C PHE A 385 38.33 5.16 -14.10
N PRO A 386 39.46 4.42 -14.17
CA PRO A 386 40.60 4.60 -13.24
C PRO A 386 41.28 5.98 -13.37
N ASN A 387 41.11 6.67 -14.49
CA ASN A 387 41.69 8.00 -14.73
C ASN A 387 40.80 9.15 -14.20
N HIS A 388 39.58 8.86 -13.74
CA HIS A 388 38.63 9.86 -13.25
C HIS A 388 38.46 9.74 -11.73
N LYS A 389 38.83 10.82 -11.03
CA LYS A 389 38.68 10.96 -9.59
C LYS A 389 37.50 11.88 -9.29
N PHE A 390 36.48 11.33 -8.63
CA PHE A 390 35.30 12.09 -8.19
C PHE A 390 35.51 12.65 -6.80
N LYS A 391 35.06 13.88 -6.58
CA LYS A 391 35.06 14.50 -5.26
C LYS A 391 33.77 14.15 -4.53
N GLY A 392 33.91 13.61 -3.32
CA GLY A 392 32.80 13.24 -2.46
C GLY A 392 32.96 13.71 -1.03
N ARG A 393 31.91 13.50 -0.24
CA ARG A 393 31.93 13.69 1.21
C ARG A 393 31.20 12.56 1.90
N ILE A 394 31.62 12.25 3.12
CA ILE A 394 30.91 11.29 3.96
C ILE A 394 29.57 11.88 4.35
N LYS A 395 28.49 11.19 4.00
CA LYS A 395 27.11 11.58 4.34
C LYS A 395 26.69 10.99 5.67
N SER A 396 26.98 9.70 5.89
CA SER A 396 26.67 9.03 7.14
C SER A 396 27.52 7.80 7.37
N VAL A 397 27.74 7.48 8.64
CA VAL A 397 28.40 6.25 9.10
C VAL A 397 27.38 5.47 9.93
N ALA A 398 27.18 4.19 9.61
CA ALA A 398 26.22 3.36 10.33
C ALA A 398 26.67 3.16 11.78
N VAL A 399 25.74 3.31 12.74
CA VAL A 399 25.99 3.11 14.18
C VAL A 399 26.14 1.62 14.53
N LEU A 400 25.54 0.74 13.71
CA LEU A 400 25.60 -0.70 13.89
C LEU A 400 26.49 -1.30 12.80
N ALA A 401 27.37 -2.23 13.19
CA ALA A 401 28.11 -3.04 12.24
C ALA A 401 27.14 -3.83 11.35
N ASP A 402 27.43 -3.89 10.06
CA ASP A 402 26.65 -4.70 9.13
C ASP A 402 26.85 -6.17 9.52
N ARG A 403 25.75 -6.89 9.76
CA ARG A 403 25.82 -8.33 10.00
C ARG A 403 26.02 -8.96 8.63
N GLY A 404 27.28 -9.04 8.21
CA GLY A 404 27.65 -9.77 7.00
C GLY A 404 27.03 -11.17 7.01
N GLU A 405 26.79 -11.70 5.80
CA GLU A 405 26.29 -13.05 5.54
C GLU A 405 26.84 -14.06 6.57
N TRP A 406 26.02 -15.05 6.96
CA TRP A 406 26.22 -16.08 8.01
C TRP A 406 27.59 -16.82 8.03
N HIS A 407 28.49 -16.53 7.10
CA HIS A 407 29.81 -17.15 6.92
C HIS A 407 31.02 -16.23 7.21
N SER A 408 30.84 -14.94 7.55
CA SER A 408 31.95 -14.01 7.85
C SER A 408 32.02 -13.70 9.35
N THR A 409 32.67 -14.55 10.15
CA THR A 409 32.59 -14.51 11.61
C THR A 409 33.57 -13.55 12.30
N ASP A 410 34.52 -12.92 11.59
CA ASP A 410 35.68 -12.30 12.28
C ASP A 410 36.01 -10.84 11.94
N VAL A 411 35.21 -10.17 11.08
CA VAL A 411 35.51 -8.77 10.70
C VAL A 411 34.25 -7.91 10.86
N LYS A 412 34.27 -6.97 11.83
CA LYS A 412 33.19 -5.99 12.01
C LYS A 412 33.40 -4.82 11.06
N VAL A 413 32.47 -4.68 10.13
CA VAL A 413 32.47 -3.63 9.12
C VAL A 413 31.28 -2.71 9.34
N TYR A 414 31.53 -1.41 9.33
CA TYR A 414 30.50 -0.39 9.47
C TYR A 414 30.20 0.23 8.11
N THR A 415 28.95 0.14 7.69
CA THR A 415 28.53 0.71 6.40
C THR A 415 28.65 2.23 6.47
N THR A 416 29.47 2.79 5.58
CA THR A 416 29.65 4.23 5.39
C THR A 416 29.15 4.63 4.01
N ILE A 417 28.37 5.71 3.95
CA ILE A 417 27.81 6.25 2.72
C ILE A 417 28.57 7.52 2.35
N VAL A 418 29.13 7.55 1.15
CA VAL A 418 29.88 8.70 0.63
C VAL A 418 29.16 9.24 -0.61
N THR A 419 28.68 10.48 -0.57
CA THR A 419 28.01 11.09 -1.72
C THR A 419 29.02 11.64 -2.71
N ILE A 420 28.73 11.47 -3.99
CA ILE A 420 29.47 12.11 -5.07
C ILE A 420 28.85 13.50 -5.29
N ASN A 421 29.66 14.55 -5.17
CA ASN A 421 29.21 15.94 -5.28
C ASN A 421 29.65 16.60 -6.60
N ASP A 422 30.23 15.84 -7.53
CA ASP A 422 30.53 16.34 -8.87
C ASP A 422 29.24 16.37 -9.70
N GLY A 423 28.79 17.58 -10.04
CA GLY A 423 27.63 17.82 -10.90
C GLY A 423 27.85 17.37 -12.36
N GLU A 424 29.05 16.94 -12.71
CA GLU A 424 29.40 16.25 -13.95
C GLU A 424 29.35 14.75 -13.73
N LEU A 425 28.16 14.18 -13.74
CA LEU A 425 28.06 12.73 -13.87
C LEU A 425 28.51 12.32 -15.27
N ILE A 426 29.51 11.45 -15.30
CA ILE A 426 30.00 10.86 -16.54
C ILE A 426 28.94 9.89 -17.07
N GLU A 427 28.59 10.05 -18.34
CA GLU A 427 27.75 9.13 -19.07
C GLU A 427 28.39 7.73 -19.05
N GLY A 428 27.68 6.73 -18.54
CA GLY A 428 28.17 5.35 -18.44
C GLY A 428 28.49 4.86 -17.03
N ILE A 429 28.41 5.71 -16.00
CA ILE A 429 28.44 5.25 -14.60
C ILE A 429 27.14 4.49 -14.30
N ARG A 430 27.24 3.25 -13.82
CA ARG A 430 26.08 2.40 -13.48
C ARG A 430 26.08 2.02 -12.00
N PRO A 431 24.90 1.96 -11.35
CA PRO A 431 24.75 1.33 -10.05
C PRO A 431 25.31 -0.10 -10.06
N GLY A 432 25.99 -0.48 -8.99
CA GLY A 432 26.62 -1.79 -8.82
C GLY A 432 28.09 -1.85 -9.26
N MET A 433 28.67 -0.78 -9.82
CA MET A 433 30.10 -0.71 -10.09
C MET A 433 30.92 -0.67 -8.80
N SER A 434 32.06 -1.35 -8.78
CA SER A 434 33.06 -1.25 -7.71
C SER A 434 33.77 0.10 -7.77
N ALA A 435 34.00 0.69 -6.61
CA ALA A 435 34.71 1.94 -6.44
C ALA A 435 35.63 1.88 -5.22
N VAL A 436 36.79 2.50 -5.34
CA VAL A 436 37.74 2.71 -4.25
C VAL A 436 37.51 4.11 -3.68
N VAL A 437 37.33 4.19 -2.37
CA VAL A 437 37.08 5.45 -1.64
C VAL A 437 38.29 5.76 -0.78
N GLU A 438 38.97 6.86 -1.10
CA GLU A 438 40.05 7.44 -0.29
C GLU A 438 39.47 8.54 0.62
N ILE A 439 39.21 8.22 1.88
CA ILE A 439 38.69 9.14 2.88
C ILE A 439 39.86 9.95 3.45
N HIS A 440 39.79 11.28 3.37
CA HIS A 440 40.83 12.16 3.91
C HIS A 440 40.45 12.56 5.34
N VAL A 441 41.02 11.84 6.30
CA VAL A 441 40.74 12.02 7.73
C VAL A 441 41.35 13.32 8.23
N GLU A 442 42.64 13.49 7.99
CA GLU A 442 43.38 14.63 8.51
C GLU A 442 44.62 14.92 7.67
N ARG A 443 45.07 16.17 7.68
CA ARG A 443 46.33 16.57 7.06
C ARG A 443 47.14 17.32 8.09
N VAL A 444 48.16 16.66 8.64
CA VAL A 444 49.09 17.28 9.58
C VAL A 444 50.15 18.01 8.76
N LYS A 445 50.18 19.34 8.87
CA LYS A 445 51.06 20.19 8.04
C LYS A 445 52.42 20.37 8.69
N ASN A 446 53.46 20.40 7.86
CA ASN A 446 54.82 20.77 8.26
C ASN A 446 55.41 19.94 9.42
N VAL A 447 55.25 18.61 9.39
CA VAL A 447 55.74 17.70 10.44
C VAL A 447 56.98 16.93 9.99
N LEU A 448 57.83 16.53 10.94
CA LEU A 448 58.99 15.69 10.66
C LEU A 448 58.50 14.28 10.33
N THR A 449 58.72 13.87 9.08
CA THR A 449 58.26 12.56 8.59
C THR A 449 59.44 11.64 8.33
N VAL A 450 59.31 10.40 8.77
CA VAL A 450 60.23 9.31 8.45
C VAL A 450 59.45 8.13 7.85
N PRO A 451 60.04 7.30 6.99
CA PRO A 451 59.38 6.10 6.48
C PRO A 451 58.99 5.17 7.63
N VAL A 452 57.82 4.54 7.59
CA VAL A 452 57.37 3.59 8.63
C VAL A 452 58.39 2.46 8.83
N THR A 453 59.05 2.01 7.75
CA THR A 453 60.08 0.97 7.79
C THR A 453 61.33 1.36 8.58
N ALA A 454 61.57 2.66 8.79
CA ALA A 454 62.74 3.18 9.49
C ALA A 454 62.61 3.10 11.02
N VAL A 455 61.39 2.84 11.52
CA VAL A 455 61.11 2.75 12.96
C VAL A 455 61.29 1.32 13.43
N ALA A 456 62.12 1.12 14.44
CA ALA A 456 62.26 -0.13 15.17
C ALA A 456 61.53 -0.02 16.51
N GLN A 457 60.54 -0.88 16.74
CA GLN A 457 59.83 -0.95 18.01
C GLN A 457 60.38 -2.12 18.82
N ILE A 458 60.94 -1.83 20.00
CA ILE A 458 61.54 -2.84 20.90
C ILE A 458 60.90 -2.65 22.27
N GLY A 459 59.99 -3.56 22.63
CA GLY A 459 59.13 -3.38 23.82
C GLY A 459 58.16 -2.21 23.62
N ASP A 460 58.03 -1.36 24.64
CA ASP A 460 57.15 -0.18 24.61
C ASP A 460 57.82 1.09 24.06
N GLU A 461 59.11 1.02 23.72
CA GLU A 461 59.90 2.17 23.26
C GLU A 461 60.17 2.10 21.75
N SER A 462 60.00 3.24 21.08
CA SER A 462 60.22 3.39 19.64
C SER A 462 61.57 4.02 19.36
N TRP A 463 62.33 3.40 18.46
CA TRP A 463 63.72 3.77 18.19
C TRP A 463 63.94 4.00 16.70
N ILE A 464 64.78 4.97 16.38
CA ILE A 464 65.25 5.24 15.02
C ILE A 464 66.77 5.31 15.04
N TYR A 465 67.38 4.70 14.03
CA TYR A 465 68.82 4.67 13.83
C TYR A 465 69.26 5.87 12.98
N VAL A 466 70.06 6.77 13.54
CA VAL A 466 70.52 8.02 12.92
C VAL A 466 72.01 7.95 12.59
N GLU A 467 72.39 8.43 11.41
CA GLU A 467 73.79 8.49 10.97
C GLU A 467 74.55 9.65 11.63
N ASN A 468 75.61 9.33 12.36
CA ASN A 468 76.56 10.30 12.94
C ASN A 468 77.98 10.06 12.41
N SER A 469 78.95 10.91 12.79
CA SER A 469 80.30 11.03 12.22
C SER A 469 81.22 9.80 12.38
N GLY A 470 80.82 8.65 11.84
CA GLY A 470 81.55 7.38 11.86
C GLY A 470 80.71 6.14 12.21
N GLY A 471 79.38 6.27 12.41
CA GLY A 471 78.53 5.15 12.84
C GLY A 471 77.03 5.48 12.84
N VAL A 472 76.23 4.55 13.34
CA VAL A 472 74.77 4.69 13.44
C VAL A 472 74.37 4.64 14.92
N ASP A 473 73.77 5.73 15.41
CA ASP A 473 73.34 5.84 16.79
C ASP A 473 71.85 5.56 16.93
N LYS A 474 71.48 4.82 17.98
CA LYS A 474 70.10 4.50 18.31
C LYS A 474 69.48 5.66 19.11
N VAL A 475 68.47 6.30 18.56
CA VAL A 475 67.78 7.44 19.17
C VAL A 475 66.35 7.06 19.53
N ALA A 476 65.98 7.27 20.79
CA ALA A 476 64.60 7.11 21.24
C ALA A 476 63.75 8.24 20.65
N VAL A 477 62.61 7.89 20.06
CA VAL A 477 61.73 8.86 19.42
C VAL A 477 60.30 8.72 19.92
N THR A 478 59.61 9.85 20.01
CA THR A 478 58.16 9.86 20.25
C THR A 478 57.43 9.94 18.92
N LEU A 479 56.61 8.94 18.65
CA LEU A 479 55.85 8.83 17.41
C LEU A 479 54.51 9.57 17.53
N GLY A 480 54.13 10.26 16.46
CA GLY A 480 52.84 10.90 16.28
C GLY A 480 51.93 10.08 15.39
N LYS A 481 51.19 10.76 14.51
CA LYS A 481 50.27 10.09 13.58
C LYS A 481 51.02 9.36 12.47
N THR A 482 50.41 8.31 11.95
CA THR A 482 51.02 7.43 10.94
C THR A 482 50.11 7.30 9.73
N ASN A 483 50.69 7.21 8.54
CA ASN A 483 50.02 6.72 7.34
C ASN A 483 50.76 5.50 6.78
N GLU A 484 50.30 4.94 5.66
CA GLU A 484 50.89 3.71 5.08
C GLU A 484 52.39 3.79 4.76
N LYS A 485 52.95 4.99 4.56
CA LYS A 485 54.32 5.18 4.07
C LYS A 485 55.23 5.92 5.04
N PHE A 486 54.68 6.85 5.81
CA PHE A 486 55.40 7.76 6.67
C PHE A 486 54.74 7.89 8.05
N ILE A 487 55.56 8.10 9.06
CA ILE A 487 55.17 8.36 10.43
C ILE A 487 55.70 9.72 10.87
N GLU A 488 54.87 10.45 11.61
CA GLU A 488 55.24 11.70 12.27
C GLU A 488 56.13 11.39 13.47
N VAL A 489 57.21 12.17 13.61
CA VAL A 489 58.07 12.16 14.80
C VAL A 489 57.92 13.50 15.51
N THR A 490 57.36 13.47 16.72
CA THR A 490 57.09 14.68 17.51
C THR A 490 58.30 15.11 18.33
N ASP A 491 59.10 14.14 18.79
CA ASP A 491 60.31 14.38 19.56
C ASP A 491 61.40 13.34 19.26
N GLY A 492 62.67 13.75 19.37
CA GLY A 492 63.85 12.89 19.20
C GLY A 492 64.59 13.01 17.85
N LEU A 493 64.08 13.77 16.87
CA LEU A 493 64.76 13.98 15.58
C LEU A 493 64.80 15.46 15.17
N VAL A 494 65.83 15.82 14.40
CA VAL A 494 66.03 17.16 13.83
C VAL A 494 65.95 17.10 12.30
N GLU A 495 65.40 18.15 11.71
CA GLU A 495 65.33 18.28 10.25
C GLU A 495 66.72 18.19 9.60
N GLY A 496 66.83 17.37 8.55
CA GLY A 496 68.05 17.16 7.80
C GLY A 496 68.93 16.00 8.27
N GLN A 497 68.62 15.36 9.40
CA GLN A 497 69.29 14.12 9.84
C GLN A 497 69.04 12.97 8.86
N ARG A 498 69.99 12.04 8.76
CA ARG A 498 69.89 10.86 7.90
C ARG A 498 69.55 9.65 8.77
N VAL A 499 68.41 9.02 8.50
CA VAL A 499 67.88 7.86 9.25
C VAL A 499 67.94 6.60 8.40
N VAL A 500 68.19 5.45 9.01
CA VAL A 500 68.27 4.16 8.31
C VAL A 500 66.87 3.65 7.97
N ILE A 501 66.58 3.35 6.69
CA ILE A 501 65.25 2.93 6.22
C ILE A 501 64.88 1.52 6.66
N ASN A 502 65.87 0.64 6.86
CA ASN A 502 65.66 -0.73 7.29
C ASN A 502 66.64 -1.10 8.41
N PRO A 503 66.28 -0.86 9.68
CA PRO A 503 67.15 -1.15 10.83
C PRO A 503 67.22 -2.64 11.20
N MET A 504 66.41 -3.52 10.58
CA MET A 504 66.42 -4.97 10.87
C MET A 504 67.78 -5.61 10.62
N ALA A 505 68.54 -5.10 9.64
CA ALA A 505 69.89 -5.58 9.35
C ALA A 505 70.90 -5.25 10.47
N LEU A 506 70.67 -4.17 11.24
CA LEU A 506 71.51 -3.77 12.37
C LEU A 506 71.15 -4.53 13.65
N LEU A 507 69.86 -4.80 13.86
CA LEU A 507 69.35 -5.54 15.02
C LEU A 507 69.85 -7.01 15.04
N GLN A 508 69.89 -7.68 13.88
CA GLN A 508 70.42 -9.05 13.78
C GLN A 508 71.94 -9.14 14.05
N ALA A 509 72.68 -8.06 13.82
CA ALA A 509 74.12 -7.98 14.09
C ALA A 509 74.42 -7.74 15.58
N GLU A 510 73.53 -7.07 16.32
CA GLU A 510 73.65 -6.89 17.78
C GLU A 510 73.33 -8.18 18.56
N GLU A 511 72.33 -8.96 18.13
CA GLU A 511 71.96 -10.24 18.79
C GLU A 511 73.05 -11.32 18.65
N THR A 512 73.87 -11.28 17.61
CA THR A 512 74.94 -12.27 17.37
C THR A 512 76.23 -12.03 18.17
N SER A 513 76.39 -10.85 18.81
CA SER A 513 77.59 -10.53 19.63
C SER A 513 77.41 -10.73 21.14
N GLY A 514 76.21 -11.10 21.60
CA GLY A 514 75.82 -11.07 23.02
C GLY A 514 75.80 -12.39 23.80
N ASN A 515 76.25 -13.52 23.26
CA ASN A 515 76.09 -14.81 23.96
C ASN A 515 77.36 -15.70 23.92
N LYS A 516 78.25 -15.54 24.91
CA LYS A 516 79.21 -16.60 25.30
C LYS A 516 78.53 -17.47 26.35
N ILE A 517 78.13 -18.66 25.95
CA ILE A 517 77.70 -19.74 26.85
C ILE A 517 78.94 -20.60 27.08
N ASP A 518 79.43 -20.64 28.33
CA ASP A 518 80.41 -21.64 28.78
C ASP A 518 79.66 -22.98 28.94
N PRO A 519 80.08 -24.08 28.27
CA PRO A 519 79.38 -25.35 28.32
C PRO A 519 80.14 -26.31 29.24
N GLU A 520 79.83 -26.34 30.53
CA GLU A 520 80.17 -27.46 31.43
C GLU A 520 79.49 -27.25 32.79
N ASP A 521 78.25 -27.74 32.90
CA ASP A 521 77.69 -28.34 34.12
C ASP A 521 76.22 -28.67 33.84
N ASP A 522 75.94 -29.91 33.44
CA ASP A 522 74.61 -30.52 33.61
C ASP A 522 74.70 -32.02 33.32
N LEU A 523 75.27 -32.77 34.26
CA LEU A 523 74.92 -34.17 34.45
C LEU A 523 74.82 -34.47 35.94
N ASN A 524 73.60 -34.90 36.30
CA ASN A 524 73.26 -35.72 37.46
C ASN A 524 72.78 -34.97 38.72
N ASP A 525 71.45 -34.88 38.90
CA ASP A 525 70.75 -35.79 39.84
C ASP A 525 69.23 -35.60 39.72
N GLY A 526 68.52 -36.72 39.52
CA GLY A 526 67.08 -36.80 39.76
C GLY A 526 66.79 -37.10 41.23
N ILE A 527 65.57 -36.78 41.67
CA ILE A 527 64.69 -37.55 42.59
C ILE A 527 63.60 -36.61 43.17
N GLU A 528 62.35 -36.91 42.81
CA GLU A 528 61.17 -37.14 43.68
C GLU A 528 60.60 -36.05 44.63
N TYR A 529 59.35 -36.33 45.04
CA TYR A 529 58.45 -35.69 46.02
C TYR A 529 57.55 -34.57 45.48
N GLY A 530 56.26 -34.46 45.81
CA GLY A 530 55.45 -35.17 46.81
C GLY A 530 54.21 -34.33 47.12
N LEU A 531 53.07 -35.00 47.32
CA LEU A 531 51.83 -34.43 47.86
C LEU A 531 51.97 -34.10 49.36
N LYS A 532 51.55 -32.88 49.78
CA LYS A 532 50.75 -32.52 50.99
C LYS A 532 50.89 -31.01 51.27
N GLY A 533 49.81 -30.23 51.30
CA GLY A 533 49.01 -29.87 52.50
C GLY A 533 49.44 -28.48 53.00
N ALA A 534 48.66 -27.59 53.64
CA ALA A 534 47.32 -27.64 54.20
C ALA A 534 46.82 -26.20 54.48
N GLU A 535 45.49 -26.09 54.50
CA GLU A 535 44.54 -25.20 55.21
C GLU A 535 44.99 -24.04 56.14
N LYS A 536 44.16 -22.97 56.16
CA LYS A 536 43.27 -22.58 57.29
C LYS A 536 42.24 -21.52 56.85
N LYS A 537 40.93 -21.82 56.94
CA LYS A 537 39.91 -21.39 57.95
C LYS A 537 39.50 -19.90 57.83
N SER A 538 38.25 -19.46 58.01
CA SER A 538 36.96 -20.04 58.44
C SER A 538 35.89 -18.96 58.19
N SER A 539 34.66 -19.28 57.78
CA SER A 539 33.43 -19.36 58.61
C SER A 539 32.29 -18.80 57.75
N GLY A 540 31.03 -19.22 57.79
CA GLY A 540 30.29 -20.21 58.55
C GLY A 540 28.81 -20.18 58.11
N GLY A 541 28.02 -21.21 58.47
CA GLY A 541 26.56 -21.26 58.33
C GLY A 541 26.08 -22.09 57.12
N GLU A 542 26.02 -23.43 57.18
CA GLU A 542 24.91 -24.27 57.71
C GLU A 542 23.52 -23.97 57.12
N ASN A 543 23.03 -24.90 56.29
CA ASN A 543 21.86 -25.78 56.52
C ASN A 543 20.49 -25.07 56.32
N SER A 544 19.48 -25.59 55.64
CA SER A 544 19.14 -26.97 55.30
C SER A 544 17.87 -27.01 54.43
N LYS A 545 17.81 -28.01 53.53
CA LYS A 545 16.73 -29.00 53.35
C LYS A 545 15.29 -28.50 53.08
N ASP A 546 14.79 -28.79 51.89
CA ASP A 546 13.92 -29.96 51.56
C ASP A 546 12.45 -29.72 51.90
N ALA A 547 11.61 -29.72 50.86
CA ALA A 547 10.44 -30.61 50.69
C ALA A 547 9.57 -30.06 49.54
N LYS A 548 9.37 -30.76 48.42
CA LYS A 548 8.58 -31.99 48.18
C LYS A 548 7.06 -31.72 48.03
N ALA A 549 6.51 -32.29 46.94
CA ALA A 549 5.10 -32.58 46.65
C ALA A 549 4.23 -31.40 46.13
N ASP A 550 3.29 -31.55 45.18
CA ASP A 550 2.49 -32.71 44.81
C ASP A 550 1.94 -32.61 43.36
N LYS A 551 1.68 -33.76 42.74
CA LYS A 551 0.71 -33.97 41.63
C LYS A 551 -0.64 -34.35 42.28
N PRO A 552 -1.84 -34.22 41.67
CA PRO A 552 -2.19 -35.07 40.51
C PRO A 552 -3.36 -34.64 39.57
N SER A 553 -3.42 -35.34 38.43
CA SER A 553 -4.57 -35.92 37.68
C SER A 553 -5.94 -35.20 37.46
N GLY A 554 -6.48 -35.40 36.24
CA GLY A 554 -7.93 -35.60 35.98
C GLY A 554 -8.47 -35.03 34.66
N LYS A 555 -8.27 -35.70 33.50
CA LYS A 555 -9.28 -36.42 32.67
C LYS A 555 -10.76 -35.92 32.70
N GLN A 556 -11.20 -35.39 31.55
CA GLN A 556 -12.45 -35.61 30.75
C GLN A 556 -13.75 -36.09 31.42
N PRO A 557 -14.94 -35.68 30.91
CA PRO A 557 -15.61 -36.52 29.90
C PRO A 557 -16.50 -35.82 28.86
N SER A 558 -16.82 -36.60 27.82
CA SER A 558 -17.87 -36.42 26.83
C SER A 558 -19.27 -36.73 27.39
N LYS A 559 -20.34 -36.20 26.75
CA LYS A 559 -21.65 -36.87 26.69
C LYS A 559 -22.52 -36.40 25.50
N LYS A 560 -23.26 -37.37 24.97
CA LYS A 560 -24.14 -37.40 23.80
C LYS A 560 -25.63 -37.30 24.22
N SER A 561 -26.49 -37.05 23.22
CA SER A 561 -27.94 -37.33 23.11
C SER A 561 -28.90 -36.32 23.77
N GLY A 562 -30.05 -35.94 23.21
CA GLY A 562 -30.77 -36.27 21.96
C GLY A 562 -32.20 -35.68 21.98
N GLY A 563 -32.88 -35.61 20.82
CA GLY A 563 -34.32 -35.32 20.68
C GLY A 563 -34.68 -34.44 19.46
N LYS A 564 -35.01 -35.00 18.28
CA LYS A 564 -36.36 -35.26 17.72
C LYS A 564 -37.27 -34.03 17.54
N ALA A 565 -37.50 -33.64 16.29
CA ALA A 565 -38.83 -33.30 15.76
C ALA A 565 -38.86 -33.47 14.22
N LYS A 566 -39.84 -34.25 13.74
CA LYS A 566 -40.24 -34.44 12.34
C LYS A 566 -41.25 -33.35 11.95
N ALA A 567 -41.24 -32.92 10.69
CA ALA A 567 -42.46 -32.61 9.94
C ALA A 567 -42.23 -32.80 8.42
N LYS A 568 -42.87 -33.83 7.85
CA LYS A 568 -43.47 -33.82 6.49
C LYS A 568 -44.68 -32.87 6.55
N THR A 569 -45.08 -32.10 5.54
CA THR A 569 -45.83 -32.41 4.29
C THR A 569 -46.16 -31.03 3.68
N GLY A 570 -46.35 -30.76 2.38
CA GLY A 570 -46.55 -31.61 1.21
C GLY A 570 -46.64 -30.78 -0.09
N GLU A 571 -47.03 -31.48 -1.15
CA GLU A 571 -47.40 -30.97 -2.48
C GLU A 571 -48.39 -29.79 -2.45
N LYS A 572 -48.15 -28.80 -3.31
CA LYS A 572 -49.05 -28.42 -4.40
C LYS A 572 -48.29 -27.67 -5.49
#